data_AF-A0A7W1Q148-F1
#
_entry.id   AF-A0A7W1Q148-F1
#
_cell.length_a   1.000
_cell.length_b   1.000
_cell.length_c   1.000
_cell.angle_alpha   90.00
_cell.angle_beta   90.00
_cell.angle_gamma   90.00
#
_symmetry.space_group_name_H-M   'P 1'
#
loop_
_entity.id
_entity.type
_entity.pdbx_description
1 polymer ?
#
loop_
_entity_poly.entity_id
_entity_poly.type
_entity_poly.pdbx_seq_one_letter_code
_entity_poly.pdbx_strand_id
1 'polypeptide(L)' 'MARPAVFVHGLWLHATSWQPWLDLFAERGYDPIAPGWPYEPPTIEEAREQPEAVAGLGIEKVADHYAGIIEGLSE' A
#
# COMPACT_ATOMS: atom_id res chain seq x y z
N MET A 1 7.78 0.16 -19.51
CA MET A 1 8.68 1.01 -18.72
C MET A 1 9.38 0.10 -17.71
N ALA A 2 9.79 0.54 -16.52
CA ALA A 2 10.12 -0.42 -15.46
C ALA A 2 8.82 -1.14 -15.06
N ARG A 3 8.87 -2.45 -14.80
CA ARG A 3 7.65 -3.24 -14.53
C ARG A 3 7.06 -2.84 -13.17
N PRO A 4 5.78 -2.46 -13.09
CA PRO A 4 5.17 -2.10 -11.80
C PRO A 4 5.11 -3.29 -10.83
N ALA A 5 5.28 -3.01 -9.54
CA ALA A 5 5.07 -3.97 -8.46
C ALA A 5 4.30 -3.32 -7.30
N VAL A 6 3.12 -3.83 -6.96
CA VAL A 6 2.28 -3.28 -5.89
C VAL A 6 2.37 -4.18 -4.66
N PHE A 7 2.79 -3.61 -3.53
CA PHE A 7 2.84 -4.31 -2.24
C PHE A 7 1.59 -3.99 -1.43
N VAL A 8 0.88 -5.05 -1.02
CA VAL A 8 -0.36 -4.97 -0.24
C VAL A 8 -0.07 -5.48 1.17
N HIS A 9 -0.26 -4.65 2.20
CA HIS A 9 -0.09 -5.08 3.58
C HIS A 9 -1.38 -5.71 4.13
N GLY A 10 -1.21 -6.59 5.11
CA GLY A 10 -2.31 -7.13 5.90
C GLY A 10 -2.70 -6.18 7.04
N LEU A 11 -3.75 -6.55 7.74
CA LEU A 11 -4.15 -5.89 8.99
C LEU A 11 -2.98 -5.96 10.01
N TRP A 12 -2.95 -5.06 11.00
CA TRP A 12 -1.86 -4.90 11.98
C TRP A 12 -0.52 -4.36 11.44
N LEU A 13 -0.40 -4.13 10.14
CA LEU A 13 0.77 -3.53 9.49
C LEU A 13 0.39 -2.17 8.90
N HIS A 14 1.38 -1.29 8.77
CA HIS A 14 1.30 -0.03 8.03
C HIS A 14 2.03 -0.21 6.70
N ALA A 15 1.62 0.48 5.62
CA ALA A 15 2.24 0.36 4.29
C ALA A 15 3.77 0.43 4.29
N THR A 16 4.35 1.27 5.16
CA THR A 16 5.80 1.44 5.30
C THR A 16 6.54 0.17 5.74
N SER A 17 5.85 -0.89 6.20
CA SER A 17 6.47 -2.19 6.47
C SER A 17 7.13 -2.80 5.24
N TRP A 18 6.73 -2.38 4.05
CA TRP A 18 7.27 -2.83 2.79
C TRP A 18 8.53 -2.09 2.33
N GLN A 19 9.00 -1.04 3.04
CA GLN A 19 10.13 -0.23 2.59
C GLN A 19 11.37 -1.05 2.17
N PRO A 20 11.83 -2.06 2.95
CA PRO A 20 12.99 -2.85 2.53
C PRO A 20 12.78 -3.62 1.22
N TRP A 21 11.53 -3.97 0.90
CA TRP A 21 11.17 -4.64 -0.35
C TRP A 21 11.01 -3.66 -1.51
N LEU A 22 10.53 -2.45 -1.26
CA LEU A 22 10.53 -1.38 -2.27
C LEU A 22 11.96 -1.09 -2.71
N ASP A 23 12.88 -0.93 -1.76
CA ASP A 23 14.30 -0.68 -2.04
C ASP A 23 14.89 -1.81 -2.89
N LEU A 24 14.67 -3.06 -2.47
CA LEU A 24 15.13 -4.24 -3.20
C LEU A 24 14.55 -4.32 -4.63
N PHE A 25 13.26 -4.04 -4.82
CA PHE A 25 12.63 -4.13 -6.14
C PHE A 25 13.10 -3.01 -7.08
N ALA A 26 13.28 -1.81 -6.55
CA ALA A 26 13.84 -0.68 -7.29
C ALA A 26 15.27 -1.01 -7.76
N GLU A 27 16.11 -1.58 -6.89
CA GLU A 27 17.45 -2.07 -7.26
C GLU A 27 17.44 -3.15 -8.35
N ARG A 28 16.33 -3.89 -8.50
CA ARG A 28 16.14 -4.94 -9.52
C ARG A 28 15.44 -4.45 -10.78
N GLY A 29 15.21 -3.13 -10.91
CA GLY A 29 14.66 -2.51 -12.12
C GLY A 29 13.13 -2.60 -12.24
N TYR A 30 12.43 -2.81 -11.13
CA TYR A 30 10.97 -2.65 -11.05
C TYR A 30 10.60 -1.21 -10.70
N ASP A 31 9.32 -0.88 -10.84
CA ASP A 31 8.70 0.35 -10.32
C ASP A 31 7.78 0.01 -9.14
N PRO A 32 8.33 -0.19 -7.93
CA PRO A 32 7.56 -0.68 -6.80
C PRO A 32 6.83 0.43 -6.05
N ILE A 33 5.60 0.17 -5.63
CA ILE A 33 4.81 1.03 -4.75
C ILE A 33 4.19 0.22 -3.60
N ALA A 34 4.03 0.84 -2.43
CA ALA A 34 3.28 0.28 -1.30
C ALA A 34 2.21 1.29 -0.85
N PRO A 35 1.04 1.35 -1.52
CA PRO A 35 -0.07 2.16 -1.05
C PRO A 35 -0.65 1.57 0.23
N GLY A 36 -1.06 2.46 1.14
CA GLY A 36 -1.84 2.08 2.32
C GLY A 36 -3.26 1.66 1.97
N TRP A 37 -3.97 1.14 2.96
CA TRP A 37 -5.41 0.91 2.86
C TRP A 37 -6.17 2.23 2.64
N PRO A 38 -7.46 2.19 2.22
CA PRO A 38 -8.32 3.37 2.21
C PRO A 38 -8.27 4.11 3.54
N TYR A 39 -7.98 5.42 3.49
CA TYR A 39 -7.88 6.30 4.66
C TYR A 39 -6.73 5.99 5.63
N GLU A 40 -5.82 5.06 5.33
CA GLU A 40 -4.63 4.85 6.14
C GLU A 40 -3.82 6.16 6.20
N PRO A 41 -3.54 6.69 7.40
CA PRO A 41 -2.71 7.88 7.53
C PRO A 41 -1.30 7.64 6.98
N PRO A 42 -0.60 8.70 6.52
CA PRO A 42 0.69 8.54 5.87
C PRO A 42 1.81 8.11 6.83
N THR A 43 1.62 8.25 8.15
CA THR A 43 2.61 7.88 9.16
C THR A 43 2.07 6.92 10.20
N ILE A 44 2.97 6.11 10.77
CA ILE A 44 2.66 5.18 11.87
C ILE A 44 2.15 5.93 13.10
N GLU A 45 2.66 7.15 13.36
CA GLU A 45 2.25 7.96 14.50
C GLU A 45 0.79 8.40 14.36
N GLU A 46 0.42 8.98 13.22
CA GLU A 46 -0.97 9.37 12.94
C GLU A 46 -1.92 8.16 12.88
N ALA A 47 -1.47 7.03 12.31
CA ALA A 47 -2.25 5.79 12.28
C ALA A 47 -2.53 5.23 13.68
N ARG A 48 -1.63 5.47 14.65
CA ARG A 48 -1.84 5.10 16.06
C ARG A 48 -2.75 6.09 16.79
N GLU A 49 -2.73 7.36 16.41
CA GLU A 49 -3.63 8.37 16.95
C GLU A 49 -5.06 8.24 16.43
N GLN A 50 -5.23 7.67 15.22
CA GLN A 50 -6.52 7.54 14.52
C GLN A 50 -6.80 6.10 14.05
N PRO A 51 -6.80 5.10 14.95
CA PRO A 51 -6.99 3.69 14.58
C PRO A 51 -8.35 3.42 13.92
N GLU A 52 -9.35 4.26 14.19
CA GLU A 52 -10.68 4.19 13.59
C GLU A 52 -10.72 4.55 12.11
N ALA A 53 -9.70 5.24 11.58
CA ALA A 53 -9.65 5.66 10.17
C ALA A 53 -9.74 4.45 9.21
N VAL A 54 -9.20 3.31 9.62
CA VAL A 54 -9.20 2.06 8.86
C VAL A 54 -10.12 0.98 9.47
N ALA A 55 -10.84 1.30 10.55
CA ALA A 55 -11.72 0.35 11.23
C ALA A 55 -12.97 0.04 10.40
N GLY A 56 -13.40 -1.22 10.45
CA GLY A 56 -14.62 -1.66 9.75
C GLY A 56 -14.49 -1.73 8.23
N LEU A 57 -13.29 -1.56 7.67
CA LEU A 57 -13.05 -1.78 6.24
C LEU A 57 -13.22 -3.27 5.90
N GLY A 58 -14.18 -3.56 5.02
CA GLY A 58 -14.35 -4.89 4.44
C GLY A 58 -13.32 -5.17 3.37
N ILE A 59 -13.06 -6.46 3.12
CA ILE A 59 -12.07 -6.92 2.13
C ILE A 59 -12.36 -6.42 0.72
N GLU A 60 -13.63 -6.33 0.32
CA GLU A 60 -14.05 -5.83 -1.00
C GLU A 60 -13.57 -4.39 -1.22
N LYS A 61 -13.80 -3.51 -0.23
CA LYS A 61 -13.38 -2.11 -0.31
C LYS A 61 -11.87 -1.96 -0.40
N VAL A 62 -11.11 -2.80 0.31
CA VAL A 62 -9.64 -2.81 0.23
C VAL A 62 -9.19 -3.31 -1.14
N ALA A 63 -9.78 -4.39 -1.65
CA ALA A 63 -9.45 -4.94 -2.96
C ALA A 63 -9.74 -3.95 -4.10
N ASP A 64 -10.91 -3.31 -4.09
CA ASP A 64 -11.31 -2.31 -5.07
C ASP A 64 -10.36 -1.10 -5.08
N HIS A 65 -9.90 -0.68 -3.90
CA HIS A 65 -8.92 0.41 -3.78
C HIS A 65 -7.61 0.08 -4.49
N TYR A 66 -7.05 -1.11 -4.25
CA TYR A 66 -5.83 -1.54 -4.92
C TYR A 66 -6.05 -1.78 -6.42
N ALA A 67 -7.21 -2.32 -6.82
CA ALA A 67 -7.54 -2.49 -8.23
C ALA A 67 -7.55 -1.15 -8.98
N GLY A 68 -8.18 -0.11 -8.43
CA GLY A 68 -8.18 1.23 -9.03
C GLY A 68 -6.79 1.87 -9.12
N ILE A 69 -5.90 1.59 -8.16
CA ILE A 69 -4.49 2.02 -8.26
C ILE A 69 -3.80 1.30 -9.42
N ILE A 70 -3.96 -0.03 -9.51
CA ILE A 70 -3.33 -0.87 -10.53
C ILE A 70 -3.80 -0.47 -11.94
N GLU A 71 -5.08 -0.15 -12.13
CA GLU A 71 -5.63 0.34 -13.41
C GLU A 71 -4.94 1.63 -13.90
N GLY A 72 -4.41 2.45 -13.00
CA GLY A 72 -3.65 3.66 -13.32
C GLY A 72 -2.19 3.43 -13.67
N LEU A 73 -1.66 2.21 -13.48
CA LEU A 73 -0.27 1.89 -13.76
C LEU A 73 -0.08 1.52 -15.24
N SER A 74 0.94 2.10 -15.86
CA SER A 74 1.33 1.76 -17.23
C SER A 74 2.37 0.62 -17.24
N GLU A 75 2.32 -0.26 -18.23
CA GLU A 75 3.31 -1.33 -18.42
C GLU A 75 4.72 -0.83 -18.88
#